data_AF-A0A1L7WRI2-F1
#
_entry.id   AF-A0A1L7WRI2-F1
#
_cell.length_a   1.000
_cell.length_b   1.000
_cell.length_c   1.000
_cell.angle_alpha   90.00
_cell.angle_beta   90.00
_cell.angle_gamma   90.00
#
_symmetry.space_group_name_H-M   'P 1'
#
loop_
_entity.id
_entity.type
_entity.pdbx_description
1 polymer ?
#
loop_
_entity_poly.entity_id
_entity_poly.type
_entity_poly.pdbx_seq_one_letter_code
_entity_poly.pdbx_strand_id
1 'polypeptide(L)'
;MNRNSLGSHAAFFKLSLRPSGCWIEAQKDTVELPHFHPTVFKIFQCWVEDGCFDWDLCSGNWFTRSSPSHTKVLVGNKQHVEEALVSTSLDGLVQCYILGDYLDAPGFQNETMDQLYELYANIHYNDYEIPLYNIRYIRENTSHGSLLLRFVIDALQFCLSKKTLLLAGEKGLIPGGLAVALAAEGLEPAERVAPWSKYASAYHLHPSIKYDNPDSNVCSCTGWPGNSWVASWDTYTENLSLYHEWE
;
A
#
# COMPACT_ATOMS: atom_id res chain seq x y z
N MET A 1 0.77 -9.52 -22.50
CA MET A 1 1.42 -8.22 -22.21
C MET A 1 2.68 -8.03 -23.04
N ASN A 2 2.86 -6.83 -23.63
CA ASN A 2 4.03 -6.46 -24.42
C ASN A 2 5.22 -6.10 -23.50
N ARG A 3 6.43 -6.62 -23.80
CA ARG A 3 7.66 -6.38 -23.00
C ARG A 3 8.02 -4.90 -22.87
N ASN A 4 7.80 -4.10 -23.91
CA ASN A 4 8.09 -2.66 -23.86
C ASN A 4 7.12 -1.95 -22.91
N SER A 5 5.85 -2.31 -22.92
CA SER A 5 4.85 -1.77 -21.99
C SER A 5 5.17 -2.13 -20.54
N LEU A 6 5.59 -3.37 -20.27
CA LEU A 6 6.04 -3.77 -18.94
C LEU A 6 7.23 -2.95 -18.45
N GLY A 7 8.26 -2.82 -19.29
CA GLY A 7 9.48 -2.09 -18.94
C GLY A 7 9.32 -0.57 -18.85
N SER A 8 8.25 0.00 -19.42
CA SER A 8 7.96 1.43 -19.27
C SER A 8 7.20 1.77 -17.99
N HIS A 9 6.56 0.78 -17.35
CA HIS A 9 5.71 0.98 -16.17
C HIS A 9 6.30 0.41 -14.88
N ALA A 10 7.21 -0.56 -14.98
CA ALA A 10 7.84 -1.23 -13.84
C ALA A 10 9.34 -1.43 -14.11
N ALA A 11 10.17 -0.81 -13.27
CA ALA A 11 11.62 -0.88 -13.44
C ALA A 11 12.15 -2.31 -13.25
N PHE A 12 11.49 -3.11 -12.41
CA PHE A 12 11.80 -4.53 -12.25
C PHE A 12 11.83 -5.25 -13.61
N PHE A 13 10.77 -5.15 -14.41
CA PHE A 13 10.74 -5.82 -15.73
C PHE A 13 11.75 -5.21 -16.70
N LYS A 14 12.00 -3.90 -16.63
CA LYS A 14 13.03 -3.24 -17.44
C LYS A 14 14.43 -3.77 -17.15
N LEU A 15 14.71 -4.20 -15.92
CA LEU A 15 15.99 -4.76 -15.50
C LEU A 15 16.08 -6.27 -15.77
N SER A 16 15.07 -7.02 -15.32
CA SER A 16 15.02 -8.49 -15.42
C SER A 16 14.93 -8.98 -16.86
N LEU A 17 14.36 -8.18 -17.75
CA LEU A 17 14.28 -8.47 -19.18
C LEU A 17 15.32 -7.66 -19.97
N ARG A 18 16.52 -7.39 -19.45
CA ARG A 18 17.61 -6.85 -20.29
C ARG A 18 18.27 -7.96 -21.11
N PRO A 19 18.61 -7.75 -22.40
CA PRO A 19 19.28 -8.74 -23.24
C PRO A 19 20.68 -9.18 -22.76
N SER A 20 21.23 -8.53 -21.72
CA SER A 20 22.46 -8.98 -21.08
C SER A 20 22.20 -10.33 -20.39
N GLY A 21 22.79 -11.40 -20.90
CA GLY A 21 22.55 -12.79 -20.49
C GLY A 21 22.91 -13.17 -19.04
N CYS A 22 22.99 -12.21 -18.13
CA CYS A 22 23.25 -12.43 -16.70
C CYS A 22 22.00 -12.82 -15.89
N TRP A 23 20.79 -12.60 -16.40
CA TRP A 23 19.54 -12.97 -15.72
C TRP A 23 18.90 -14.20 -16.37
N ILE A 24 18.46 -15.16 -15.55
CA ILE A 24 17.84 -16.40 -16.05
C ILE A 24 16.47 -16.10 -16.67
N GLU A 25 15.80 -15.06 -16.20
CA GLU A 25 14.52 -14.56 -16.68
C GLU A 25 14.63 -14.04 -18.11
N ALA A 26 15.70 -13.30 -18.43
CA ALA A 26 15.96 -12.82 -19.78
C ALA A 26 16.27 -13.95 -20.77
N GLN A 27 16.86 -15.05 -20.30
CA GLN A 27 17.14 -16.23 -21.13
C GLN A 27 15.89 -17.08 -21.38
N LYS A 28 15.03 -17.22 -20.35
CA LYS A 28 13.78 -17.99 -20.42
C LYS A 28 12.60 -17.20 -20.97
N ASP A 29 12.76 -15.88 -21.12
CA ASP A 29 11.68 -14.92 -21.42
C ASP A 29 10.47 -15.11 -20.48
N THR A 30 10.74 -15.46 -19.22
CA THR A 30 9.73 -15.78 -18.20
C THR A 30 10.21 -15.23 -16.86
N VAL A 31 9.30 -14.59 -16.13
CA VAL A 31 9.52 -14.09 -14.76
C VAL A 31 8.55 -14.82 -13.84
N GLU A 32 9.05 -15.34 -12.72
CA GLU A 32 8.23 -15.94 -11.68
C GLU A 32 8.00 -14.95 -10.53
N LEU A 33 6.75 -14.83 -10.07
CA LEU A 33 6.34 -13.96 -8.96
C LEU A 33 5.72 -14.82 -7.83
N PRO A 34 6.53 -15.60 -7.10
CA PRO A 34 6.03 -16.70 -6.25
C PRO A 34 5.21 -16.26 -5.04
N HIS A 35 5.28 -14.98 -4.65
CA HIS A 35 4.64 -14.45 -3.44
C HIS A 35 3.32 -13.72 -3.71
N PHE A 36 2.91 -13.60 -4.97
CA PHE A 36 1.74 -12.81 -5.35
C PHE A 36 0.62 -13.68 -5.89
N HIS A 37 -0.62 -13.38 -5.49
CA HIS A 37 -1.78 -14.05 -6.05
C HIS A 37 -1.91 -13.69 -7.55
N PRO A 38 -2.22 -14.64 -8.45
CA PRO A 38 -2.30 -14.38 -9.89
C PRO A 38 -3.25 -13.24 -10.26
N THR A 39 -4.34 -13.05 -9.50
CA THR A 39 -5.28 -11.93 -9.68
C THR A 39 -4.63 -10.57 -9.49
N VAL A 40 -3.69 -10.43 -8.54
CA VAL A 40 -2.96 -9.16 -8.29
C VAL A 40 -2.18 -8.77 -9.54
N PHE A 41 -1.48 -9.74 -10.13
CA PHE A 41 -0.75 -9.52 -11.36
C PHE A 41 -1.67 -9.25 -12.55
N LYS A 42 -2.86 -9.86 -12.59
CA LYS A 42 -3.88 -9.57 -13.60
C LYS A 42 -4.36 -8.12 -13.52
N ILE A 43 -4.55 -7.57 -12.32
CA ILE A 43 -4.91 -6.15 -12.14
C ILE A 43 -3.80 -5.24 -12.62
N PHE A 44 -2.55 -5.54 -12.25
CA PHE A 44 -1.41 -4.81 -12.78
C PHE A 44 -1.35 -4.87 -14.32
N GLN A 45 -1.62 -6.04 -14.91
CA GLN A 45 -1.68 -6.19 -16.36
C GLN A 45 -2.77 -5.32 -16.98
N CYS A 46 -4.00 -5.37 -16.45
CA CYS A 46 -5.11 -4.52 -16.92
C CYS A 46 -4.74 -3.03 -16.80
N TRP A 47 -4.12 -2.63 -15.69
CA TRP A 47 -3.64 -1.27 -15.50
C TRP A 47 -2.60 -0.85 -16.55
N VAL A 48 -1.65 -1.73 -16.90
CA VAL A 48 -0.65 -1.46 -17.96
C VAL A 48 -1.27 -1.40 -19.35
N GLU A 49 -2.26 -2.26 -19.64
CA GLU A 49 -2.84 -2.42 -20.98
C GLU A 49 -3.94 -1.37 -21.25
N ASP A 50 -4.79 -1.10 -20.27
CA ASP A 50 -5.96 -0.22 -20.38
C ASP A 50 -5.71 1.18 -19.81
N GLY A 51 -4.66 1.36 -19.03
CA GLY A 51 -4.33 2.64 -18.38
C GLY A 51 -5.29 3.02 -17.25
N CYS A 52 -6.03 2.05 -16.71
CA CYS A 52 -6.97 2.26 -15.61
C CYS A 52 -6.96 1.09 -14.63
N PHE A 53 -7.16 1.40 -13.35
CA PHE A 53 -7.32 0.41 -12.29
C PHE A 53 -8.70 -0.27 -12.34
N ASP A 54 -8.73 -1.59 -12.54
CA ASP A 54 -9.97 -2.38 -12.56
C ASP A 54 -10.41 -2.77 -11.14
N TRP A 55 -11.39 -2.04 -10.62
CA TRP A 55 -11.93 -2.25 -9.28
C TRP A 55 -12.66 -3.59 -9.11
N ASP A 56 -13.33 -4.06 -10.16
CA ASP A 56 -14.13 -5.29 -10.07
C ASP A 56 -13.22 -6.49 -9.84
N LEU A 57 -12.01 -6.47 -10.41
CA LEU A 57 -10.99 -7.48 -10.17
C LEU A 57 -10.44 -7.44 -8.73
N CYS A 58 -10.45 -6.30 -8.06
CA CYS A 58 -10.02 -6.15 -6.67
C CYS A 58 -11.02 -6.73 -5.65
N SER A 59 -12.27 -7.00 -6.06
CA SER A 59 -13.27 -7.60 -5.18
C SER A 59 -12.96 -9.09 -4.89
N GLY A 60 -12.96 -9.48 -3.62
CA GLY A 60 -12.75 -10.88 -3.19
C GLY A 60 -11.83 -11.03 -1.97
N ASN A 61 -12.03 -12.09 -1.17
CA ASN A 61 -11.16 -12.36 -0.01
C ASN A 61 -9.88 -13.08 -0.49
N TRP A 62 -8.79 -12.32 -0.60
CA TRP A 62 -7.54 -12.85 -1.15
C TRP A 62 -6.65 -13.48 -0.08
N PHE A 63 -6.86 -13.17 1.19
CA PHE A 63 -6.11 -13.81 2.28
C PHE A 63 -6.65 -15.20 2.62
N THR A 64 -7.92 -15.52 2.37
CA THR A 64 -8.52 -16.79 2.81
C THR A 64 -8.92 -17.75 1.68
N ARG A 65 -8.57 -17.49 0.41
CA ARG A 65 -8.89 -18.34 -0.77
C ARG A 65 -10.37 -18.76 -0.88
N SER A 66 -11.30 -18.07 -0.22
CA SER A 66 -12.73 -18.41 -0.16
C SER A 66 -13.56 -17.36 -0.92
N SER A 67 -14.58 -17.79 -1.68
CA SER A 67 -15.47 -16.89 -2.44
C SER A 67 -16.23 -15.90 -1.54
N PRO A 68 -16.54 -14.66 -1.99
CA PRO A 68 -16.92 -13.54 -1.13
C PRO A 68 -18.44 -13.55 -0.83
N SER A 69 -18.91 -12.93 0.25
CA SER A 69 -19.15 -11.48 0.24
C SER A 69 -18.83 -10.75 1.53
N HIS A 70 -18.77 -11.44 2.67
CA HIS A 70 -18.44 -10.80 3.94
C HIS A 70 -17.75 -11.81 4.85
N THR A 71 -16.50 -11.53 5.19
CA THR A 71 -15.82 -12.24 6.26
C THR A 71 -16.04 -11.43 7.53
N LYS A 72 -16.44 -12.09 8.62
CA LYS A 72 -16.39 -11.45 9.92
C LYS A 72 -14.93 -11.21 10.24
N VAL A 73 -14.55 -9.94 10.26
CA VAL A 73 -13.20 -9.51 10.61
C VAL A 73 -13.27 -8.62 11.83
N LEU A 74 -12.16 -8.57 12.57
CA LEU A 74 -12.08 -7.68 13.71
C LEU A 74 -11.79 -6.26 13.24
N VAL A 75 -12.66 -5.35 13.63
CA VAL A 75 -12.59 -3.91 13.39
C VAL A 75 -12.47 -3.17 14.72
N GLY A 76 -11.98 -1.93 14.67
CA GLY A 76 -11.92 -1.07 15.84
C GLY A 76 -12.40 0.34 15.56
N ASN A 77 -12.87 1.01 16.60
CA ASN A 77 -13.15 2.45 16.59
C ASN A 77 -12.64 3.09 17.89
N LYS A 78 -13.02 4.34 18.17
CA LYS A 78 -12.57 5.04 19.39
C LYS A 78 -12.99 4.35 20.69
N GLN A 79 -14.02 3.52 20.67
CA GLN A 79 -14.70 3.00 21.85
C GLN A 79 -14.41 1.52 22.09
N HIS A 80 -14.40 0.71 21.04
CA HIS A 80 -14.31 -0.75 21.14
C HIS A 80 -13.62 -1.43 19.95
N VAL A 81 -13.36 -2.73 20.13
CA VAL A 81 -12.97 -3.68 19.08
C VAL A 81 -14.06 -4.74 19.00
N GLU A 82 -14.62 -4.97 17.81
CA GLU A 82 -15.67 -5.96 17.58
C GLU A 82 -15.52 -6.67 16.23
N GLU A 83 -16.37 -7.67 15.99
CA GLU A 83 -16.45 -8.35 14.70
C GLU A 83 -17.46 -7.62 13.81
N ALA A 84 -17.01 -7.18 12.63
CA ALA A 84 -17.87 -6.60 11.61
C ALA A 84 -17.71 -7.31 10.27
N LEU A 85 -18.71 -7.13 9.42
CA LEU A 85 -18.66 -7.58 8.04
C LEU A 85 -17.97 -6.49 7.21
N VAL A 86 -16.75 -6.76 6.76
CA VAL A 86 -15.98 -5.78 5.98
C VAL A 86 -15.85 -6.25 4.53
N SER A 87 -15.82 -5.27 3.61
CA SER A 87 -15.54 -5.52 2.20
C SER A 87 -14.18 -6.17 2.03
N THR A 88 -14.14 -7.21 1.20
CA THR A 88 -12.92 -7.97 0.93
C THR A 88 -11.96 -7.25 -0.03
N SER A 89 -12.41 -6.14 -0.66
CA SER A 89 -11.61 -5.34 -1.59
C SER A 89 -10.33 -4.76 -0.98
N LEU A 90 -10.28 -4.59 0.34
CA LEU A 90 -9.10 -4.07 1.03
C LEU A 90 -7.88 -4.97 0.86
N ASP A 91 -8.07 -6.28 0.91
CA ASP A 91 -6.99 -7.26 0.77
C ASP A 91 -6.34 -7.14 -0.60
N GLY A 92 -7.19 -6.99 -1.62
CA GLY A 92 -6.75 -6.84 -2.99
C GLY A 92 -5.93 -5.59 -3.22
N LEU A 93 -6.39 -4.45 -2.69
CA LEU A 93 -5.66 -3.19 -2.78
C LEU A 93 -4.32 -3.23 -2.04
N VAL A 94 -4.28 -3.79 -0.83
CA VAL A 94 -3.04 -3.95 -0.07
C VAL A 94 -2.02 -4.79 -0.86
N GLN A 95 -2.45 -5.91 -1.44
CA GLN A 95 -1.56 -6.74 -2.25
C GLN A 95 -1.15 -6.05 -3.55
N CYS A 96 -2.02 -5.27 -4.18
CA CYS A 96 -1.66 -4.47 -5.36
C CYS A 96 -0.58 -3.43 -5.02
N TYR A 97 -0.70 -2.75 -3.88
CA TYR A 97 0.30 -1.78 -3.47
C TYR A 97 1.66 -2.45 -3.23
N ILE A 98 1.68 -3.58 -2.51
CA ILE A 98 2.90 -4.35 -2.24
C ILE A 98 3.51 -4.89 -3.55
N LEU A 99 2.68 -5.34 -4.49
CA LEU A 99 3.15 -5.74 -5.82
C LEU A 99 3.78 -4.55 -6.56
N GLY A 100 3.15 -3.37 -6.50
CA GLY A 100 3.69 -2.16 -7.09
C GLY A 100 5.06 -1.78 -6.51
N ASP A 101 5.24 -1.94 -5.19
CA ASP A 101 6.52 -1.73 -4.50
C ASP A 101 7.58 -2.72 -5.00
N TYR A 102 7.21 -4.01 -5.06
CA TYR A 102 8.09 -5.07 -5.53
C TYR A 102 8.53 -4.89 -6.99
N LEU A 103 7.61 -4.43 -7.86
CA LEU A 103 7.87 -4.20 -9.27
C LEU A 103 8.57 -2.87 -9.56
N ASP A 104 8.73 -2.01 -8.55
CA ASP A 104 9.11 -0.61 -8.68
C ASP A 104 8.26 0.08 -9.76
N ALA A 105 6.96 0.11 -9.49
CA ALA A 105 5.90 0.65 -10.35
C ALA A 105 5.16 1.80 -9.63
N PRO A 106 5.80 2.97 -9.45
CA PRO A 106 5.26 4.06 -8.62
C PRO A 106 3.92 4.60 -9.11
N GLY A 107 3.67 4.61 -10.42
CA GLY A 107 2.37 5.00 -10.97
C GLY A 107 1.23 4.08 -10.51
N PHE A 108 1.49 2.78 -10.49
CA PHE A 108 0.53 1.78 -10.00
C PHE A 108 0.35 1.88 -8.48
N GLN A 109 1.42 2.12 -7.73
CA GLN A 109 1.34 2.32 -6.26
C GLN A 109 0.50 3.55 -5.91
N ASN A 110 0.68 4.66 -6.63
CA ASN A 110 -0.08 5.89 -6.39
C ASN A 110 -1.57 5.69 -6.68
N GLU A 111 -1.92 5.09 -7.83
CA GLU A 111 -3.33 4.83 -8.15
C GLU A 111 -3.96 3.83 -7.16
N THR A 112 -3.20 2.81 -6.72
CA THR A 112 -3.66 1.90 -5.66
C THR A 112 -3.83 2.63 -4.31
N MET A 113 -2.98 3.62 -4.02
CA MET A 113 -3.10 4.44 -2.82
C MET A 113 -4.34 5.33 -2.87
N ASP A 114 -4.63 5.96 -4.03
CA ASP A 114 -5.89 6.69 -4.27
C ASP A 114 -7.12 5.83 -3.94
N GLN A 115 -7.10 4.59 -4.41
CA GLN A 115 -8.14 3.61 -4.11
C GLN A 115 -8.23 3.25 -2.62
N LEU A 116 -7.09 3.09 -1.93
CA LEU A 116 -7.05 2.86 -0.49
C LEU A 116 -7.59 4.07 0.30
N TYR A 117 -7.26 5.30 -0.11
CA TYR A 117 -7.79 6.50 0.50
C TYR A 117 -9.31 6.53 0.47
N GLU A 118 -9.90 6.32 -0.72
CA GLU A 118 -11.35 6.32 -0.89
C GLU A 118 -12.01 5.23 -0.05
N LEU A 119 -11.42 4.03 -0.01
CA LEU A 119 -11.94 2.93 0.79
C LEU A 119 -11.92 3.26 2.29
N TYR A 120 -10.80 3.72 2.85
CA TYR A 120 -10.71 4.07 4.27
C TYR A 120 -11.60 5.27 4.64
N ALA A 121 -11.72 6.26 3.75
CA ALA A 121 -12.64 7.37 3.94
C ALA A 121 -14.09 6.87 4.01
N ASN A 122 -14.49 5.99 3.08
CA ASN A 122 -15.83 5.42 3.05
C ASN A 122 -16.13 4.58 4.30
N ILE A 123 -15.20 3.73 4.74
CA ILE A 123 -15.39 2.93 5.97
C ILE A 123 -15.52 3.88 7.17
N HIS A 124 -14.67 4.91 7.26
CA HIS A 124 -14.75 5.87 8.35
C HIS A 124 -16.08 6.65 8.39
N TYR A 125 -16.56 7.15 7.25
CA TYR A 125 -17.78 7.97 7.21
C TYR A 125 -19.07 7.16 7.40
N ASN A 126 -19.07 5.87 7.06
CA ASN A 126 -20.25 5.01 7.20
C ASN A 126 -20.31 4.35 8.58
N ASP A 127 -19.21 3.74 9.02
CA ASP A 127 -19.21 2.84 10.17
C ASP A 127 -18.30 3.32 11.30
N TYR A 128 -17.47 4.35 11.08
CA TYR A 128 -16.44 4.84 12.01
C TYR A 128 -15.45 3.75 12.47
N GLU A 129 -15.41 2.64 11.76
CA GLU A 129 -14.63 1.47 12.08
C GLU A 129 -13.44 1.36 11.14
N ILE A 130 -12.34 0.80 11.63
CA ILE A 130 -11.17 0.54 10.81
C ILE A 130 -10.81 -0.94 10.92
N PRO A 131 -10.59 -1.63 9.80
CA PRO A 131 -10.19 -3.03 9.82
C PRO A 131 -8.82 -3.19 10.46
N LEU A 132 -8.70 -4.18 11.35
CA LEU A 132 -7.47 -4.45 12.10
C LEU A 132 -6.75 -5.73 11.63
N TYR A 133 -7.43 -6.59 10.87
CA TYR A 133 -6.93 -7.92 10.51
C TYR A 133 -5.77 -7.88 9.50
N ASN A 134 -5.68 -6.84 8.67
CA ASN A 134 -4.67 -6.68 7.63
C ASN A 134 -3.37 -6.00 8.12
N ILE A 135 -3.38 -5.41 9.32
CA ILE A 135 -2.27 -4.58 9.83
C ILE A 135 -0.97 -5.38 9.98
N ARG A 136 -1.08 -6.60 10.49
CA ARG A 136 0.06 -7.51 10.61
C ARG A 136 0.66 -7.84 9.25
N TYR A 137 -0.19 -8.20 8.28
CA TYR A 137 0.25 -8.53 6.93
C TYR A 137 0.95 -7.34 6.26
N ILE A 138 0.40 -6.13 6.37
CA ILE A 138 1.01 -4.90 5.84
C ILE A 138 2.40 -4.70 6.43
N ARG A 139 2.55 -4.78 7.75
CA ARG A 139 3.85 -4.62 8.41
C ARG A 139 4.87 -5.67 7.97
N GLU A 140 4.46 -6.92 7.83
CA GLU A 140 5.35 -8.03 7.46
C GLU A 140 5.75 -8.00 5.97
N ASN A 141 5.01 -7.31 5.11
CA ASN A 141 5.20 -7.30 3.66
C ASN A 141 5.50 -5.92 3.08
N THR A 142 5.85 -4.94 3.91
CA THR A 142 6.28 -3.61 3.47
C THR A 142 7.61 -3.22 4.08
N SER A 143 8.39 -2.40 3.37
CA SER A 143 9.65 -1.85 3.86
C SER A 143 9.44 -0.86 5.01
N HIS A 144 10.46 -0.71 5.86
CA HIS A 144 10.47 0.35 6.88
C HIS A 144 10.50 1.71 6.17
N GLY A 145 9.46 2.52 6.36
CA GLY A 145 9.27 3.77 5.62
C GLY A 145 8.28 3.69 4.46
N SER A 146 7.66 2.53 4.21
CA SER A 146 6.58 2.40 3.23
C SER A 146 5.46 3.41 3.49
N LEU A 147 5.04 4.11 2.44
CA LEU A 147 3.94 5.08 2.51
C LEU A 147 2.61 4.42 2.87
N LEU A 148 2.40 3.15 2.48
CA LEU A 148 1.24 2.36 2.91
C LEU A 148 1.24 2.15 4.42
N LEU A 149 2.37 1.73 4.99
CA LEU A 149 2.46 1.52 6.43
C LEU A 149 2.25 2.82 7.20
N ARG A 150 2.82 3.93 6.70
CA ARG A 150 2.61 5.26 7.27
C ARG A 150 1.13 5.68 7.21
N PHE A 151 0.48 5.55 6.06
CA PHE A 151 -0.95 5.84 5.89
C PHE A 151 -1.80 5.06 6.90
N VAL A 152 -1.56 3.76 7.02
CA VAL A 152 -2.29 2.88 7.94
C VAL A 152 -2.06 3.26 9.40
N ILE A 153 -0.83 3.62 9.78
CA ILE A 153 -0.51 4.12 11.12
C ILE A 153 -1.30 5.40 11.42
N ASP A 154 -1.29 6.37 10.51
CA ASP A 154 -2.01 7.64 10.67
C ASP A 154 -3.52 7.39 10.78
N ALA A 155 -4.06 6.45 10.00
CA ALA A 155 -5.46 6.05 10.06
C ALA A 155 -5.83 5.39 11.40
N LEU A 156 -4.99 4.48 11.91
CA LEU A 156 -5.18 3.86 13.23
C LEU A 156 -5.13 4.91 14.35
N GLN A 157 -4.17 5.82 14.30
CA GLN A 157 -4.01 6.92 15.26
C GLN A 157 -5.19 7.90 15.26
N PHE A 158 -5.83 8.09 14.11
CA PHE A 158 -7.01 8.94 13.98
C PHE A 158 -8.29 8.23 14.47
N CYS A 159 -8.49 6.97 14.06
CA CYS A 159 -9.71 6.21 14.31
C CYS A 159 -9.79 5.58 15.70
N LEU A 160 -8.67 5.21 16.31
CA LEU A 160 -8.65 4.44 17.56
C LEU A 160 -8.25 5.30 18.75
N SER A 161 -8.87 5.05 19.90
CA SER A 161 -8.39 5.63 21.16
C SER A 161 -7.17 4.86 21.66
N LYS A 162 -6.42 5.48 22.59
CA LYS A 162 -5.35 4.81 23.33
C LYS A 162 -5.80 3.47 23.93
N LYS A 163 -7.00 3.45 24.52
CA LYS A 163 -7.57 2.23 25.12
C LYS A 163 -7.83 1.16 24.06
N THR A 164 -8.41 1.53 22.92
CA THR A 164 -8.69 0.58 21.83
C THR A 164 -7.40 0.04 21.22
N LEU A 165 -6.37 0.89 21.01
CA LEU A 165 -5.07 0.47 20.49
C LEU A 165 -4.42 -0.60 21.37
N LEU A 166 -4.36 -0.37 22.69
CA LEU A 166 -3.79 -1.33 23.63
C LEU A 166 -4.57 -2.65 23.62
N LEU A 167 -5.90 -2.58 23.64
CA LEU A 167 -6.75 -3.78 23.55
C LEU A 167 -6.53 -4.56 22.24
N ALA A 168 -6.38 -3.87 21.11
CA ALA A 168 -6.06 -4.50 19.83
C ALA A 168 -4.68 -5.17 19.85
N GLY A 169 -3.69 -4.56 20.52
CA GLY A 169 -2.38 -5.14 20.77
C GLY A 169 -2.43 -6.40 21.65
N GLU A 170 -3.17 -6.35 22.76
CA GLU A 170 -3.37 -7.49 23.67
C GLU A 170 -4.05 -8.68 22.97
N LYS A 171 -4.99 -8.39 22.07
CA LYS A 171 -5.67 -9.40 21.24
C LYS A 171 -4.83 -9.90 20.05
N GLY A 172 -3.62 -9.37 19.86
CA GLY A 172 -2.73 -9.76 18.75
C GLY A 172 -3.21 -9.32 17.36
N LEU A 173 -4.13 -8.35 17.28
CA LEU A 173 -4.66 -7.82 16.02
C LEU A 173 -3.68 -6.83 15.39
N ILE A 174 -3.02 -6.08 16.24
CA ILE A 174 -1.90 -5.21 15.89
C ILE A 174 -0.68 -5.78 16.62
N PRO A 175 0.51 -5.80 16.00
CA PRO A 175 1.73 -6.15 16.70
C PRO A 175 1.90 -5.34 17.99
N GLY A 176 2.09 -6.01 19.14
CA GLY A 176 2.03 -5.38 20.46
C GLY A 176 2.97 -4.17 20.61
N GLY A 177 4.21 -4.26 20.11
CA GLY A 177 5.14 -3.12 20.12
C GLY A 177 4.65 -1.91 19.31
N LEU A 178 3.96 -2.15 18.18
CA LEU A 178 3.34 -1.07 17.41
C LEU A 178 2.16 -0.47 18.17
N ALA A 179 1.28 -1.29 18.74
CA ALA A 179 0.14 -0.82 19.51
C ALA A 179 0.57 0.08 20.69
N VAL A 180 1.62 -0.30 21.42
CA VAL A 180 2.19 0.50 22.52
C VAL A 180 2.78 1.82 22.02
N ALA A 181 3.54 1.80 20.93
CA ALA A 181 4.12 3.01 20.33
C ALA A 181 3.02 4.01 19.91
N LEU A 182 2.02 3.54 19.17
CA LEU A 182 0.89 4.37 18.74
C LEU A 182 0.09 4.92 19.93
N ALA A 183 -0.11 4.12 20.98
CA ALA A 183 -0.79 4.51 22.20
C ALA A 183 -0.01 5.57 23.02
N ALA A 184 1.32 5.58 22.92
CA ALA A 184 2.18 6.57 23.57
C ALA A 184 2.19 7.90 22.79
N GLU A 185 2.32 7.85 21.46
CA GLU A 185 2.23 9.01 20.58
C GLU A 185 0.83 9.64 20.56
N GLY A 186 -0.20 8.83 20.83
CA GLY A 186 -1.61 9.20 21.04
C GLY A 186 -1.92 10.27 22.09
N LEU A 187 -0.93 10.70 22.87
CA LEU A 187 -1.12 11.56 24.04
C LEU A 187 -1.16 13.07 23.73
N GLU A 188 -0.73 13.49 22.54
CA GLU A 188 -0.74 14.91 22.15
C GLU A 188 -2.10 15.30 21.52
N PRO A 189 -2.87 16.22 22.14
CA PRO A 189 -4.24 16.58 21.72
C PRO A 189 -4.29 17.55 20.54
N ALA A 190 -3.19 17.75 19.81
CA ALA A 190 -3.19 18.60 18.62
C ALA A 190 -4.10 18.00 17.54
N GLU A 191 -4.93 18.84 16.92
CA GLU A 191 -5.93 18.52 15.91
C GLU A 191 -5.39 17.55 14.85
N ARG A 192 -5.60 16.25 15.05
CA ARG A 192 -5.21 15.24 14.07
C ARG A 192 -6.09 15.40 12.84
N VAL A 193 -5.43 15.64 11.71
CA VAL A 193 -6.07 15.70 10.40
C VAL A 193 -6.26 14.28 9.91
N ALA A 194 -7.45 13.95 9.43
CA ALA A 194 -7.72 12.62 8.89
C ALA A 194 -6.80 12.37 7.68
N PRO A 195 -6.19 11.18 7.54
CA PRO A 195 -5.22 10.95 6.46
C PRO A 195 -5.85 11.02 5.05
N TRP A 196 -7.17 10.81 4.94
CA TRP A 196 -7.95 10.99 3.71
C TRP A 196 -8.44 12.44 3.47
N SER A 197 -8.10 13.39 4.34
CA SER A 197 -8.51 14.80 4.17
C SER A 197 -7.48 15.60 3.36
N LYS A 198 -7.78 15.76 2.07
CA LYS A 198 -7.26 16.75 1.09
C LYS A 198 -5.76 16.84 0.78
N TYR A 199 -4.87 16.10 1.42
CA TYR A 199 -3.43 16.07 1.07
C TYR A 199 -2.93 14.67 0.69
N ALA A 200 -3.57 14.06 -0.31
CA ALA A 200 -3.23 12.74 -0.84
C ALA A 200 -1.76 12.61 -1.30
N SER A 201 -1.06 13.74 -1.51
CA SER A 201 0.34 13.74 -1.92
C SER A 201 1.31 13.18 -0.86
N ALA A 202 0.93 13.15 0.42
CA ALA A 202 1.83 12.72 1.50
C ALA A 202 2.12 11.21 1.50
N TYR A 203 1.23 10.41 0.91
CA TYR A 203 1.42 8.96 0.77
C TYR A 203 1.61 8.52 -0.69
N HIS A 204 1.90 9.47 -1.60
CA HIS A 204 2.27 9.19 -2.98
C HIS A 204 3.78 9.22 -3.16
N LEU A 205 4.27 8.34 -4.03
CA LEU A 205 5.62 8.36 -4.54
C LEU A 205 5.74 9.48 -5.57
N HIS A 206 6.58 10.46 -5.26
CA HIS A 206 6.96 11.51 -6.21
C HIS A 206 8.26 11.06 -6.89
N PRO A 207 8.27 10.91 -8.23
CA PRO A 207 9.50 10.59 -8.95
C PRO A 207 10.45 11.77 -8.81
N SER A 208 11.34 11.70 -7.82
CA SER A 208 12.48 12.61 -7.59
C SER A 208 12.34 14.00 -8.23
N ILE A 209 11.35 14.77 -7.76
CA ILE A 209 11.51 16.21 -7.77
C ILE A 209 12.74 16.44 -6.90
N LYS A 210 13.83 16.93 -7.50
CA LYS A 210 14.92 17.55 -6.74
C LYS A 210 14.24 18.41 -5.67
N TYR A 211 14.44 18.09 -4.40
CA TYR A 211 13.76 18.68 -3.24
C TYR A 211 13.77 20.21 -3.28
N ASP A 212 12.83 20.80 -4.02
CA ASP A 212 12.52 22.22 -4.01
C ASP A 212 11.11 22.33 -3.43
N ASN A 213 11.08 22.40 -2.10
CA ASN A 213 10.05 22.97 -1.23
C ASN A 213 8.57 22.48 -1.38
N PRO A 214 7.98 21.80 -0.37
CA PRO A 214 6.60 21.29 -0.42
C PRO A 214 5.49 22.35 -0.42
N ASP A 215 5.80 23.65 -0.36
CA ASP A 215 4.80 24.72 -0.18
C ASP A 215 4.48 25.54 -1.44
N SER A 216 5.06 25.24 -2.61
CA SER A 216 4.70 25.96 -3.85
C SER A 216 3.78 25.14 -4.75
N ASN A 217 2.50 25.45 -4.65
CA ASN A 217 1.43 25.21 -5.62
C ASN A 217 0.95 23.75 -5.79
N VAL A 218 -0.25 23.51 -5.25
CA VAL A 218 -1.35 22.75 -5.87
C VAL A 218 -0.86 21.82 -6.98
N CYS A 219 -0.37 20.65 -6.60
CA CYS A 219 -0.15 19.58 -7.55
C CYS A 219 -1.54 19.14 -8.01
N SER A 220 -2.02 19.73 -9.11
CA SER A 220 -3.22 19.29 -9.80
C SER A 220 -2.92 17.94 -10.42
N CYS A 221 -3.05 16.88 -9.62
CA CYS A 221 -2.91 15.50 -10.06
C CYS A 221 -4.04 15.06 -11.02
N THR A 222 -4.91 15.98 -11.46
CA THR A 222 -6.02 15.71 -12.38
C THR A 222 -5.63 15.75 -13.86
N GLY A 223 -4.32 15.73 -14.17
CA GLY A 223 -3.83 15.70 -15.54
C GLY A 223 -2.47 15.04 -15.64
N TRP A 224 -2.43 13.70 -15.59
CA TRP A 224 -1.22 12.93 -15.88
C TRP A 224 -1.35 12.31 -17.27
N PRO A 225 -1.00 13.03 -18.36
CA PRO A 225 -0.85 12.42 -19.67
C PRO A 225 0.42 11.57 -19.66
N GLY A 226 0.30 10.32 -20.10
CA GLY A 226 1.37 9.35 -20.14
C GLY A 226 2.64 9.91 -20.80
N ASN A 227 3.74 9.89 -20.06
CA ASN A 227 5.09 10.01 -20.61
C ASN A 227 6.04 9.14 -19.79
N SER A 228 6.96 8.49 -20.49
CA SER A 228 7.85 7.44 -19.98
C SER A 228 8.65 7.87 -18.74
N TRP A 229 8.59 7.08 -17.67
CA TRP A 229 9.32 7.33 -16.43
C TRP A 229 10.54 6.40 -16.33
N VAL A 230 11.71 6.99 -16.11
CA VAL A 230 12.94 6.27 -15.77
C VAL A 230 13.57 6.99 -14.58
N ALA A 231 13.20 6.59 -13.36
CA ALA A 231 14.01 6.86 -12.19
C ALA A 231 15.10 5.78 -12.10
N SER A 232 16.35 6.17 -11.81
CA SER A 232 17.48 5.25 -11.66
C SER A 232 17.42 4.60 -10.27
N TRP A 233 17.52 3.26 -10.26
CA TRP A 233 17.59 2.38 -9.09
C TRP A 233 18.80 2.62 -8.17
N ASP A 234 19.79 3.42 -8.61
CA ASP A 234 21.08 3.54 -7.92
C ASP A 234 20.98 4.23 -6.55
N THR A 235 19.83 4.81 -6.20
CA THR A 235 19.64 5.51 -4.91
C THR A 235 19.06 4.62 -3.80
N TYR A 236 18.52 3.43 -4.11
CA TYR A 236 17.76 2.63 -3.13
C TYR A 236 18.60 1.55 -2.42
N THR A 237 19.65 1.02 -3.07
CA THR A 237 20.47 -0.07 -2.54
C THR A 237 21.46 0.35 -1.46
N GLU A 238 21.77 1.64 -1.31
CA GLU A 238 22.71 2.12 -0.28
C GLU A 238 22.08 2.18 1.13
N ASN A 239 20.75 2.23 1.27
CA ASN A 239 20.08 2.39 2.58
C ASN A 239 19.67 1.09 3.27
N LEU A 240 19.64 -0.05 2.56
CA LEU A 240 19.23 -1.35 3.14
C LEU A 240 20.32 -2.04 3.97
N SER A 241 21.59 -1.58 3.90
CA SER A 241 22.71 -2.25 4.55
C SER A 241 22.98 -1.85 6.01
N LEU A 242 22.23 -0.89 6.57
CA LEU A 242 22.57 -0.25 7.86
C LEU A 242 21.69 -0.60 9.07
N TYR A 243 20.60 -1.37 8.92
CA TYR A 243 19.61 -1.49 10.01
C TYR A 243 19.17 -2.93 10.36
N HIS A 244 20.15 -3.79 10.60
CA HIS A 244 19.92 -5.18 11.05
C HIS A 244 20.09 -5.41 12.57
N GLU A 245 19.99 -4.38 13.42
CA GLU A 245 20.28 -4.51 14.86
C GLU A 245 19.15 -4.08 15.80
N TRP A 246 17.91 -4.52 15.62
CA TRP A 246 16.90 -4.51 16.72
C TRP A 246 15.90 -5.66 16.53
N GLU A 247 16.32 -6.88 16.86
CA GLU A 247 15.44 -8.00 17.26
C GLU A 247 15.61 -8.28 18.76
#